data_AF-A0A3D0NG92-F1
#
_entry.id   AF-A0A3D0NG92-F1
#
_cell.length_a   1.000
_cell.length_b   1.000
_cell.length_c   1.000
_cell.angle_alpha   90.00
_cell.angle_beta   90.00
_cell.angle_gamma   90.00
#
_symmetry.space_group_name_H-M   'P 1'
#
loop_
_entity.id
_entity.type
_entity.pdbx_description
1 polymer ?
#
loop_
_entity_poly.entity_id
_entity_poly.type
_entity_poly.pdbx_seq_one_letter_code
_entity_poly.pdbx_strand_id
1 'polypeptide(L)'
;MLKHQLIHPKINEVLGRAGHHSRILIADGNYPCSSTLGPNAELVSLNLSPGLPTCDQVLKALLTAIPVEKACTMMYETEGPYALNGDPPVWNDYRASLQ
;
A
#
# COMPACT_ATOMS: atom_id res chain seq x y z
N MET A 1 19.53 -13.97 7.74
CA MET A 1 18.37 -14.06 6.83
C MET A 1 17.17 -13.40 7.48
N LEU A 2 16.34 -12.71 6.71
CA LEU A 2 15.18 -11.96 7.23
C LEU A 2 14.15 -12.92 7.83
N LYS A 3 13.47 -12.51 8.92
CA LYS A 3 12.47 -13.34 9.64
C LYS A 3 11.02 -13.06 9.22
N HIS A 4 10.82 -12.01 8.43
CA HIS A 4 9.53 -11.58 7.89
C HIS A 4 9.40 -11.95 6.42
N GLN A 5 8.19 -11.84 5.86
CA GLN A 5 7.91 -12.22 4.47
C GLN A 5 8.42 -11.20 3.45
N LEU A 6 8.58 -9.93 3.86
CA LEU A 6 9.08 -8.86 2.99
C LEU A 6 10.57 -9.06 2.64
N ILE A 7 10.88 -9.49 1.42
CA ILE A 7 12.27 -9.67 0.96
C ILE A 7 12.78 -8.56 0.03
N HIS A 8 11.91 -7.63 -0.37
CA HIS A 8 12.27 -6.61 -1.37
C HIS A 8 13.37 -5.68 -0.82
N PRO A 9 14.59 -5.66 -1.40
CA PRO A 9 15.73 -4.97 -0.80
C PRO A 9 15.49 -3.48 -0.57
N LYS A 10 14.97 -2.79 -1.59
CA LYS A 10 14.71 -1.34 -1.51
C LYS A 10 13.60 -1.00 -0.49
N ILE A 11 12.59 -1.86 -0.33
CA ILE A 11 11.53 -1.58 0.66
C ILE A 11 12.11 -1.75 2.06
N ASN A 12 12.88 -2.82 2.30
CA ASN A 12 13.57 -3.03 3.58
C ASN A 12 14.52 -1.87 3.93
N GLU A 13 15.26 -1.34 2.95
CA GLU A 13 16.11 -0.15 3.14
C GLU A 13 15.29 1.07 3.59
N VAL A 14 14.20 1.38 2.88
CA VAL A 14 13.33 2.54 3.18
C VAL A 14 12.66 2.38 4.54
N LEU A 15 12.13 1.19 4.85
CA LEU A 15 11.52 0.90 6.16
C LEU A 15 12.53 0.98 7.30
N GLY A 16 13.76 0.53 7.10
CA GLY A 16 14.82 0.63 8.11
C GLY A 16 15.22 2.08 8.44
N ARG A 17 14.90 3.03 7.56
CA ARG A 17 15.10 4.47 7.78
C ARG A 17 13.84 5.18 8.30
N ALA A 18 12.68 4.54 8.24
CA ALA A 18 11.42 5.12 8.64
C ALA A 18 11.34 5.26 10.17
N GLY A 19 10.96 6.44 10.64
CA GLY A 19 10.68 6.72 12.05
C GLY A 19 9.19 6.65 12.37
N HIS A 20 8.85 6.92 13.64
CA HIS A 20 7.46 7.07 14.08
C HIS A 20 6.72 8.11 13.21
N HIS A 21 5.45 7.85 12.88
CA HIS A 21 4.60 8.65 11.99
C HIS A 21 5.02 8.73 10.52
N SER A 22 6.03 7.97 10.09
CA SER A 22 6.31 7.79 8.67
C SER A 22 5.10 7.16 7.96
N ARG A 23 4.90 7.51 6.69
CA ARG A 23 3.77 7.02 5.90
C ARG A 23 4.26 6.17 4.74
N ILE A 24 3.51 5.12 4.45
CA ILE A 24 3.70 4.27 3.28
C ILE A 24 2.43 4.38 2.45
N LEU A 25 2.60 4.64 1.16
CA LEU A 25 1.49 4.59 0.20
C LEU A 25 1.64 3.32 -0.63
N ILE A 26 0.67 2.41 -0.51
CA ILE A 26 0.51 1.30 -1.45
C ILE A 26 -0.44 1.80 -2.54
N ALA A 27 0.09 1.96 -3.75
CA ALA A 27 -0.64 2.47 -4.89
C ALA A 27 -0.99 1.34 -5.86
N ASP A 28 -2.16 1.43 -6.49
CA ASP A 28 -2.51 0.58 -7.63
C ASP A 28 -1.82 1.08 -8.92
N GLY A 29 -2.09 0.41 -10.03
CA GLY A 29 -1.54 0.80 -11.34
C GLY A 29 -2.11 2.09 -11.94
N ASN A 30 -3.14 2.68 -11.34
CA ASN A 30 -3.82 3.88 -11.85
C ASN A 30 -3.46 5.15 -11.07
N TYR A 31 -3.01 5.01 -9.82
CA TYR A 31 -2.60 6.16 -9.02
C TYR A 31 -1.36 6.84 -9.64
N PRO A 32 -1.37 8.17 -9.81
CA PRO A 32 -0.32 8.89 -10.53
C PRO A 32 0.96 9.12 -9.69
N CYS A 33 1.58 8.04 -9.20
CA CYS A 33 2.72 8.08 -8.29
C CYS A 33 3.86 8.99 -8.74
N SER A 34 4.19 9.02 -10.03
CA SER A 34 5.32 9.78 -10.55
C SER A 34 5.10 11.29 -10.55
N SER A 35 3.86 11.75 -10.69
CA SER A 35 3.52 13.18 -10.73
C SER A 35 2.99 13.73 -9.41
N THR A 36 2.62 12.87 -8.45
CA THR A 36 2.18 13.27 -7.10
C THR A 36 3.22 12.98 -6.01
N LEU A 37 4.42 12.54 -6.39
CA LEU A 37 5.49 12.19 -5.45
C LEU A 37 5.94 13.41 -4.63
N GLY A 38 5.94 13.25 -3.31
CA GLY A 38 6.50 14.26 -2.40
C GLY A 38 8.03 14.28 -2.41
N PRO A 39 8.67 15.39 -2.03
CA PRO A 39 10.13 15.57 -2.11
C PRO A 39 10.95 14.60 -1.23
N ASN A 40 10.31 14.00 -0.22
CA ASN A 40 10.94 13.06 0.72
C ASN A 40 10.46 11.61 0.52
N ALA A 41 9.74 11.33 -0.56
CA ALA A 41 9.18 10.00 -0.83
C ALA A 41 10.10 9.20 -1.76
N GLU A 42 10.30 7.92 -1.46
CA GLU A 42 10.95 6.97 -2.36
C GLU A 42 9.88 6.23 -3.16
N LEU A 43 9.94 6.30 -4.49
CA LEU A 43 9.06 5.54 -5.36
C LEU A 43 9.64 4.16 -5.64
N VAL A 44 8.97 3.11 -5.17
CA VAL A 44 9.34 1.71 -5.47
C VAL A 44 8.27 1.07 -6.37
N SER A 45 8.63 0.80 -7.62
CA SER A 45 7.73 0.15 -8.58
C SER A 45 7.83 -1.37 -8.47
N LEU A 46 6.69 -2.04 -8.22
CA LEU A 46 6.60 -3.51 -8.10
C LEU A 46 5.88 -4.18 -9.28
N ASN A 47 5.28 -3.38 -10.16
CA ASN A 47 4.33 -3.80 -11.20
C ASN A 47 4.97 -4.72 -12.24
N LEU A 48 4.97 -6.02 -11.99
CA LEU A 48 5.50 -7.03 -12.89
C LEU A 48 4.52 -7.31 -14.04
N SER A 49 3.23 -7.44 -13.72
CA SER A 49 2.14 -7.64 -14.68
C SER A 49 0.80 -7.15 -14.10
N PRO A 50 -0.26 -7.00 -14.91
CA PRO A 50 -1.57 -6.56 -14.40
C PRO A 50 -2.07 -7.45 -13.26
N GLY A 51 -2.35 -6.85 -12.11
CA GLY A 51 -2.81 -7.56 -10.91
C GLY A 51 -1.70 -8.29 -10.12
N LEU A 52 -0.42 -8.13 -10.48
CA LEU A 52 0.69 -8.79 -9.78
C LEU A 52 1.86 -7.83 -9.49
N PRO A 53 2.18 -7.60 -8.20
CA PRO A 53 1.41 -7.99 -7.01
C PRO A 53 0.13 -7.18 -6.83
N THR A 54 -0.85 -7.71 -6.09
CA THR A 54 -2.00 -6.92 -5.63
C THR A 54 -1.62 -6.03 -4.45
N CYS A 55 -2.39 -4.96 -4.22
CA CYS A 55 -2.19 -4.07 -3.06
C CYS A 55 -2.28 -4.83 -1.73
N ASP A 56 -3.18 -5.79 -1.60
CA ASP A 56 -3.33 -6.62 -0.39
C ASP A 56 -2.14 -7.55 -0.16
N GLN A 57 -1.55 -8.11 -1.24
CA GLN A 57 -0.32 -8.91 -1.13
C GLN A 57 0.85 -8.06 -0.61
N VAL A 58 0.97 -6.82 -1.10
CA VAL A 58 1.98 -5.87 -0.60
C VAL A 58 1.71 -5.52 0.86
N LEU A 59 0.45 -5.24 1.22
CA LEU A 59 0.03 -4.95 2.59
C LEU A 59 0.41 -6.09 3.54
N LYS A 60 0.05 -7.33 3.22
CA LYS A 60 0.40 -8.53 4.00
C LYS A 60 1.90 -8.66 4.23
N ALA A 61 2.71 -8.45 3.18
CA ALA A 61 4.16 -8.50 3.30
C ALA A 61 4.69 -7.42 4.27
N LEU A 62 4.20 -6.18 4.16
CA LEU A 62 4.59 -5.08 5.04
C LEU A 62 4.20 -5.32 6.50
N LEU A 63 2.99 -5.83 6.75
CA LEU A 63 2.51 -6.13 8.11
C LEU A 63 3.37 -7.18 8.84
N THR A 64 4.10 -8.03 8.10
CA THR A 64 5.07 -8.95 8.73
C THR A 64 6.37 -8.28 9.16
N ALA A 65 6.69 -7.09 8.62
CA ALA A 65 7.98 -6.43 8.80
C ALA A 65 7.93 -5.23 9.76
N ILE A 66 6.78 -4.56 9.88
CA ILE A 66 6.64 -3.32 10.65
C ILE A 66 5.32 -3.28 11.44
N PRO A 67 5.30 -2.60 12.60
CA PRO A 67 4.04 -2.23 13.26
C PRO A 67 3.34 -1.12 12.46
N VAL A 68 2.00 -1.19 12.40
CA VAL A 68 1.15 -0.19 11.72
C VAL A 68 0.13 0.35 12.72
N GLU A 69 0.14 1.66 12.94
CA GLU A 69 -0.77 2.33 13.88
C GLU A 69 -2.15 2.66 13.28
N LYS A 70 -2.18 2.90 11.96
CA LYS A 70 -3.38 3.32 11.24
C LYS A 70 -3.23 3.01 9.76
N ALA A 71 -4.33 2.54 9.16
CA ALA A 71 -4.48 2.43 7.72
C ALA A 71 -5.56 3.40 7.22
N CYS A 72 -5.35 3.98 6.04
CA CYS A 72 -6.30 4.85 5.35
C CYS A 72 -6.42 4.37 3.90
N THR A 73 -7.61 4.49 3.33
CA THR A 73 -7.87 4.25 1.91
C THR A 73 -8.26 5.55 1.23
N MET A 74 -8.09 5.61 -0.09
CA MET A 74 -8.74 6.65 -0.89
C MET A 74 -10.25 6.41 -0.84
N MET A 75 -11.02 7.45 -0.50
CA MET A 75 -12.48 7.35 -0.54
C MET A 75 -12.94 7.21 -1.98
N TYR A 76 -13.89 6.31 -2.19
CA TYR A 76 -14.61 6.16 -3.44
C TYR A 76 -15.63 7.29 -3.59
N GLU A 77 -16.04 7.56 -4.82
CA GLU A 77 -17.09 8.56 -5.07
C GLU A 77 -18.45 8.02 -4.61
N THR A 78 -19.24 8.87 -3.95
CA THR A 78 -20.61 8.54 -3.51
C THR A 78 -21.67 9.20 -4.39
N GLU A 79 -21.26 10.06 -5.32
CA GLU A 79 -22.12 10.78 -6.26
C GLU A 79 -21.51 10.72 -7.67
N GLY A 80 -22.33 10.98 -8.69
CA GLY A 80 -21.89 10.98 -10.09
C GLY A 80 -21.82 9.58 -10.74
N PRO A 81 -21.33 9.50 -11.98
CA PRO A 81 -21.40 8.29 -12.80
C PRO A 81 -20.51 7.13 -12.32
N TYR A 82 -19.55 7.41 -11.45
CA TYR A 82 -18.64 6.42 -10.87
C TYR A 82 -18.93 6.13 -9.39
N ALA A 83 -20.08 6.59 -8.89
CA ALA A 83 -20.47 6.39 -7.51
C ALA A 83 -20.60 4.90 -7.17
N LEU A 84 -20.10 4.50 -6.01
CA LEU A 84 -20.35 3.17 -5.45
C LEU A 84 -21.46 3.23 -4.39
N ASN A 85 -22.30 2.20 -4.39
CA ASN A 85 -23.39 2.04 -3.41
C ASN A 85 -22.93 1.47 -2.06
N GLY A 86 -21.62 1.27 -1.89
CA GLY A 86 -21.01 0.69 -0.69
C GLY A 86 -19.52 0.57 -0.87
N ASP A 87 -18.85 0.05 0.16
CA ASP A 87 -17.41 -0.09 0.16
C ASP A 87 -16.92 -0.94 -1.02
N PRO A 88 -15.78 -0.57 -1.65
CA PRO A 88 -15.12 -1.40 -2.64
C PRO A 88 -14.89 -2.82 -2.09
N PRO A 89 -15.17 -3.89 -2.85
CA PRO A 89 -15.00 -5.27 -2.36
C PRO A 89 -13.61 -5.57 -1.78
N VAL A 90 -12.56 -4.97 -2.35
CA VAL A 90 -11.16 -5.13 -1.89
C VAL A 90 -10.94 -4.63 -0.46
N TRP A 91 -11.78 -3.75 0.07
CA TRP A 91 -11.66 -3.31 1.47
C TRP A 91 -11.92 -4.45 2.46
N ASN A 92 -12.66 -5.49 2.07
CA ASN A 92 -12.82 -6.68 2.91
C ASN A 92 -11.48 -7.43 3.07
N ASP A 93 -10.69 -7.52 2.00
CA ASP A 93 -9.36 -8.13 2.05
C ASP A 93 -8.43 -7.33 2.96
N TYR A 94 -8.42 -6.00 2.83
CA TYR A 94 -7.61 -5.13 3.68
C TYR A 94 -8.00 -5.23 5.15
N ARG A 95 -9.31 -5.28 5.45
CA ARG A 95 -9.80 -5.47 6.82
C ARG A 95 -9.37 -6.82 7.40
N ALA A 96 -9.48 -7.89 6.62
CA ALA A 96 -9.04 -9.21 7.05
C ALA A 96 -7.52 -9.26 7.31
N SER A 97 -6.73 -8.53 6.52
CA SER A 97 -5.27 -8.43 6.69
C SER A 97 -4.86 -7.60 7.91
N LEU A 98 -5.65 -6.61 8.32
CA LEU A 98 -5.34 -5.67 9.42
C LEU A 98 -5.83 -6.14 10.80
N GLN A 99 -6.52 -7.29 10.89
CA GLN A 99 -6.94 -7.92 12.16
C GLN A 99 -5.78 -8.67 12.81
#